data_AF-A0A1B6HKX3-F1
#
_entry.id   AF-A0A1B6HKX3-F1
#
_cell.length_a   1.000
_cell.length_b   1.000
_cell.length_c   1.000
_cell.angle_alpha   90.00
_cell.angle_beta   90.00
_cell.angle_gamma   90.00
#
_symmetry.space_group_name_H-M   'P 1'
#
loop_
_entity.id
_entity.type
_entity.pdbx_description
1 polymer ?
#
loop_
_entity_poly.entity_id
_entity_poly.type
_entity_poly.pdbx_seq_one_letter_code
_entity_poly.pdbx_strand_id
1 'polypeptide(L)'
;RYHQCDPVAAGVIGKINQIVPLYVMEVGRDYPGLAGLFMSGVMSAALSTLSAWLNAVGGILYKDFMEVFYPRVKHSEEKQSTIIKSIIVILCIVCASLVVVIEKLGTIYQVTVSMLSIAYGATLSLFTLGIFFPCVNSKGAVASAVTSLLVSSWVIINAQLYALEGKLRFPGKITSIDNCPANIRENFNSSTSSLFNYTGVGSPVVADSSVPLLYQLSYNYYSLLGTLTGVVAGLIVSLLTGTPNTATMNPDLFSPYVRRFLPRANQQLHLNKNEYMLTPLKGSENPNKDPLKPYDAVH
;
A
#
# COMPACT_ATOMS: atom_id res chain seq x y z
N ARG A 1 15.57 -18.58 20.66
CA ARG A 1 14.92 -19.87 21.02
C ARG A 1 14.95 -20.86 19.86
N TYR A 2 14.40 -20.53 18.68
CA TYR A 2 14.26 -21.49 17.55
C TYR A 2 15.43 -21.59 16.56
N HIS A 3 16.64 -21.16 16.93
CA HIS A 3 17.79 -21.16 15.99
C HIS A 3 18.37 -22.57 15.74
N GLN A 4 18.43 -23.39 16.79
CA GLN A 4 19.02 -24.74 16.74
C GLN A 4 17.96 -25.86 16.70
N CYS A 5 16.69 -25.48 16.84
CA CYS A 5 15.55 -26.36 16.65
C CYS A 5 14.42 -25.52 16.03
N ASP A 6 14.33 -25.60 14.71
CA ASP A 6 13.27 -24.94 13.94
C ASP A 6 11.96 -25.71 14.11
N PRO A 7 10.91 -25.10 14.71
CA PRO A 7 9.64 -25.78 14.97
C PRO A 7 8.87 -26.10 13.70
N VAL A 8 9.15 -25.43 12.57
CA VAL A 8 8.57 -25.77 11.26
C VAL A 8 9.22 -27.02 10.71
N ALA A 9 10.55 -27.05 10.65
CA ALA A 9 11.29 -28.21 10.16
C ALA A 9 11.16 -29.44 11.08
N ALA A 10 11.03 -29.22 12.39
CA ALA A 10 10.77 -30.25 13.38
C ALA A 10 9.32 -30.77 13.36
N GLY A 11 8.41 -30.16 12.59
CA GLY A 11 7.02 -30.60 12.46
C GLY A 11 6.09 -30.20 13.61
N VAL A 12 6.56 -29.38 14.56
CA VAL A 12 5.76 -28.86 15.69
C VAL A 12 4.67 -27.91 15.18
N ILE A 13 4.96 -27.12 14.14
CA ILE A 13 4.00 -26.23 13.47
C ILE A 13 4.02 -26.48 11.96
N GLY A 14 2.85 -26.36 11.32
CA GLY A 14 2.72 -26.64 9.88
C GLY A 14 3.09 -25.46 8.99
N LYS A 15 3.06 -24.22 9.50
CA LYS A 15 3.35 -22.99 8.74
C LYS A 15 4.20 -22.02 9.54
N ILE A 16 5.16 -21.36 8.88
CA ILE A 16 6.04 -20.36 9.51
C ILE A 16 5.29 -19.23 10.23
N ASN A 17 4.10 -18.86 9.75
CA ASN A 17 3.30 -17.78 10.34
C ASN A 17 2.76 -18.12 11.75
N GLN A 18 2.83 -19.38 12.17
CA GLN A 18 2.38 -19.83 13.50
C GLN A 18 3.48 -19.67 14.58
N ILE A 19 4.67 -19.22 14.20
CA ILE A 19 5.82 -19.13 15.11
C ILE A 19 5.59 -18.14 16.27
N VAL A 20 4.92 -17.03 16.03
CA VAL A 20 4.67 -16.00 17.05
C VAL A 20 3.64 -16.49 18.09
N PRO A 21 2.46 -17.02 17.69
CA PRO A 21 1.55 -17.65 18.64
C PRO A 21 2.19 -18.80 19.43
N LEU A 22 2.98 -19.66 18.77
CA LEU A 22 3.72 -20.74 19.44
C LEU A 22 4.66 -20.19 20.52
N TYR A 23 5.42 -19.15 20.19
CA TYR A 23 6.33 -18.51 21.13
C TYR A 23 5.62 -17.96 22.37
N VAL A 24 4.49 -17.27 22.19
CA VAL A 24 3.73 -16.73 23.32
C VAL A 24 3.14 -17.84 24.19
N MET A 25 2.64 -18.91 23.58
CA MET A 25 2.15 -20.08 24.32
C MET A 25 3.26 -20.75 25.16
N GLU A 26 4.48 -20.85 24.61
CA GLU A 26 5.62 -21.44 25.33
C GLU A 26 6.14 -20.57 26.47
N VAL A 27 6.25 -19.25 26.25
CA VAL A 27 6.74 -18.30 27.26
C VAL A 27 5.69 -18.02 28.32
N GLY A 28 4.42 -17.98 27.92
CA GLY A 28 3.29 -17.74 28.82
C GLY A 28 2.77 -18.98 29.55
N ARG A 29 3.46 -20.12 29.45
CA ARG A 29 3.02 -21.39 30.05
C ARG A 29 2.78 -21.29 31.56
N ASP A 30 3.58 -20.48 32.24
CA ASP A 30 3.51 -20.29 33.70
C ASP A 30 2.47 -19.24 34.12
N TYR A 31 1.87 -18.52 33.17
CA TYR A 31 0.92 -17.43 33.40
C TYR A 31 -0.43 -17.72 32.71
N PRO A 32 -1.37 -18.42 33.39
CA PRO A 32 -2.66 -18.74 32.80
C PRO A 32 -3.40 -17.46 32.39
N GLY A 33 -3.91 -17.44 31.16
CA GLY A 33 -4.62 -16.28 30.58
C GLY A 33 -3.75 -15.33 29.75
N LEU A 34 -2.42 -15.35 29.89
CA LEU A 34 -1.53 -14.46 29.12
C LEU A 34 -1.65 -14.69 27.60
N ALA A 35 -1.69 -15.96 27.19
CA ALA A 35 -1.91 -16.31 25.78
C ALA A 35 -3.28 -15.85 25.27
N GLY A 36 -4.32 -15.94 26.11
CA GLY A 36 -5.66 -15.44 25.77
C GLY A 36 -5.70 -13.93 25.57
N LEU A 37 -5.04 -13.18 26.48
CA LEU A 37 -4.89 -11.73 26.38
C LEU A 37 -4.09 -11.31 25.14
N PHE A 38 -3.04 -12.05 24.80
CA PHE A 38 -2.27 -11.83 23.58
C PHE A 38 -3.14 -12.02 22.33
N MET A 39 -3.86 -13.15 22.26
CA MET A 39 -4.73 -13.45 21.11
C MET A 39 -5.88 -12.45 20.98
N SER A 40 -6.49 -12.00 22.09
CA SER A 40 -7.54 -10.97 22.04
C SER A 40 -6.99 -9.62 21.56
N GLY A 41 -5.78 -9.24 21.97
CA GLY A 41 -5.11 -8.03 21.50
C GLY A 41 -4.81 -8.07 20.00
N VAL A 42 -4.27 -9.19 19.50
CA VAL A 42 -4.00 -9.39 18.06
C VAL A 42 -5.29 -9.33 17.24
N MET A 43 -6.35 -10.01 17.68
CA MET A 43 -7.64 -9.98 16.99
C MET A 43 -8.26 -8.57 17.00
N SER A 44 -8.18 -7.86 18.12
CA SER A 44 -8.67 -6.48 18.23
C SER A 44 -7.94 -5.53 17.28
N ALA A 45 -6.59 -5.58 17.24
CA ALA A 45 -5.79 -4.75 16.35
C ALA A 45 -6.06 -5.06 14.86
N ALA A 46 -6.19 -6.33 14.51
CA ALA A 46 -6.52 -6.77 13.16
C ALA A 46 -7.91 -6.29 12.72
N LEU A 47 -8.93 -6.48 13.57
CA LEU A 47 -10.31 -6.05 13.29
C LEU A 47 -10.45 -4.52 13.23
N SER A 48 -9.72 -3.78 14.07
CA SER A 48 -9.70 -2.32 14.02
C SER A 48 -9.14 -1.81 12.70
N THR A 49 -7.99 -2.35 12.27
CA THR A 49 -7.38 -2.02 10.99
C THR A 49 -8.32 -2.38 9.84
N LEU A 50 -8.84 -3.61 9.82
CA LEU A 50 -9.75 -4.10 8.78
C LEU A 50 -11.00 -3.22 8.66
N SER A 51 -11.58 -2.81 9.79
CA SER A 51 -12.73 -1.90 9.81
C SER A 51 -12.41 -0.55 9.18
N ALA A 52 -11.27 0.06 9.49
CA ALA A 52 -10.85 1.32 8.90
C ALA A 52 -10.68 1.21 7.37
N TRP A 53 -10.01 0.14 6.90
CA TRP A 53 -9.82 -0.11 5.46
C TRP A 53 -11.15 -0.34 4.73
N LEU A 54 -12.03 -1.18 5.27
CA LEU A 54 -13.32 -1.48 4.65
C LEU A 54 -14.24 -0.26 4.61
N ASN A 55 -14.28 0.54 5.68
CA ASN A 55 -15.07 1.77 5.69
C ASN A 55 -14.54 2.80 4.69
N ALA A 56 -13.21 2.94 4.58
CA ALA A 56 -12.60 3.83 3.60
C ALA A 56 -12.89 3.38 2.16
N VAL A 57 -12.64 2.11 1.83
CA VAL A 57 -12.89 1.56 0.49
C VAL A 57 -14.38 1.57 0.16
N GLY A 58 -15.26 1.23 1.09
CA GLY A 58 -16.70 1.29 0.90
C GLY A 58 -17.19 2.72 0.61
N GLY A 59 -16.63 3.72 1.29
CA GLY A 59 -16.91 5.13 1.03
C GLY A 59 -16.38 5.61 -0.32
N ILE A 60 -15.16 5.22 -0.71
CA ILE A 60 -14.57 5.55 -2.01
C ILE A 60 -15.38 4.92 -3.13
N LEU A 61 -15.67 3.62 -3.06
CA LEU A 61 -16.49 2.92 -4.05
C LEU A 61 -17.87 3.57 -4.18
N TYR A 62 -18.53 3.87 -3.06
CA TYR A 62 -19.80 4.58 -3.10
C TYR A 62 -19.68 5.89 -3.87
N LYS A 63 -18.68 6.71 -3.54
CA LYS A 63 -18.48 8.01 -4.18
C LYS A 63 -18.19 7.86 -5.69
N ASP A 64 -17.26 6.98 -6.06
CA ASP A 64 -16.85 6.74 -7.45
C ASP A 64 -18.02 6.22 -8.29
N PHE A 65 -18.82 5.28 -7.76
CA PHE A 65 -20.03 4.80 -8.44
C PHE A 65 -21.10 5.89 -8.55
N MET A 66 -21.31 6.69 -7.49
CA MET A 66 -22.34 7.74 -7.51
C MET A 66 -22.00 8.86 -8.49
N GLU A 67 -20.74 9.32 -8.52
CA GLU A 67 -20.29 10.37 -9.43
C GLU A 67 -20.44 9.96 -10.90
N VAL A 68 -20.22 8.67 -11.23
CA VAL A 68 -20.32 8.17 -12.61
C VAL A 68 -21.76 7.86 -13.02
N PHE A 69 -22.51 7.11 -12.21
CA PHE A 69 -23.81 6.56 -12.61
C PHE A 69 -25.00 7.43 -12.21
N TYR A 70 -24.88 8.24 -11.16
CA TYR A 70 -25.97 9.04 -10.62
C TYR A 70 -25.56 10.49 -10.27
N PRO A 71 -24.93 11.24 -11.20
CA PRO A 71 -24.34 12.55 -10.91
C PRO A 71 -25.34 13.62 -10.44
N ARG A 72 -26.64 13.39 -10.63
CA ARG A 72 -27.71 14.34 -10.27
C ARG A 72 -28.56 13.90 -9.08
N VAL A 73 -28.30 12.71 -8.52
CA VAL A 73 -29.09 12.17 -7.41
C VAL A 73 -28.37 12.45 -6.10
N LYS A 74 -29.02 13.23 -5.22
CA LYS A 74 -28.57 13.38 -3.83
C LYS A 74 -29.31 12.37 -2.96
N HIS A 75 -28.58 11.45 -2.36
CA HIS A 75 -29.15 10.51 -1.40
C HIS A 75 -29.26 11.16 -0.01
N SER A 76 -30.30 10.80 0.74
CA SER A 76 -30.36 11.09 2.18
C SER A 76 -29.23 10.34 2.90
N GLU A 77 -28.72 10.91 4.01
CA GLU A 77 -27.63 10.34 4.81
C GLU A 77 -27.91 8.89 5.24
N GLU A 78 -29.17 8.57 5.57
CA GLU A 78 -29.59 7.23 5.94
C GLU A 78 -29.46 6.22 4.79
N LYS A 79 -29.84 6.64 3.58
CA LYS A 79 -29.77 5.81 2.37
C LYS A 79 -28.32 5.62 1.95
N GLN A 80 -27.50 6.66 2.03
CA GLN A 80 -26.06 6.59 1.79
C GLN A 80 -25.38 5.60 2.76
N SER A 81 -25.65 5.72 4.06
CA SER A 81 -25.09 4.81 5.08
C SER A 81 -25.47 3.36 4.82
N THR A 82 -26.72 3.10 4.42
CA THR A 82 -27.20 1.76 4.10
C THR A 82 -26.49 1.18 2.88
N ILE A 83 -26.28 1.97 1.82
CA ILE A 83 -25.56 1.52 0.62
C ILE A 83 -24.10 1.21 0.94
N ILE A 84 -23.41 2.08 1.68
CA ILE A 84 -22.00 1.87 2.07
C ILE A 84 -21.88 0.59 2.91
N LYS A 85 -22.76 0.37 3.88
CA LYS A 85 -22.79 -0.87 4.68
C LYS A 85 -22.98 -2.10 3.81
N SER A 86 -23.88 -2.05 2.82
CA SER A 86 -24.08 -3.16 1.87
C SER A 86 -22.82 -3.44 1.02
N ILE A 87 -22.13 -2.41 0.54
CA ILE A 87 -20.86 -2.54 -0.17
C ILE A 87 -19.82 -3.23 0.71
N ILE A 88 -19.70 -2.81 1.98
CA ILE A 88 -18.77 -3.40 2.94
C ILE A 88 -19.06 -4.89 3.17
N VAL A 89 -20.33 -5.28 3.33
CA VAL A 89 -20.71 -6.69 3.49
C VAL A 89 -20.28 -7.52 2.27
N ILE A 90 -20.52 -7.02 1.06
CA ILE A 90 -20.09 -7.70 -0.17
C ILE A 90 -18.56 -7.82 -0.22
N LEU A 91 -17.83 -6.76 0.12
CA LEU A 91 -16.37 -6.78 0.19
C LEU A 91 -15.87 -7.81 1.22
N CYS A 92 -16.51 -7.94 2.38
CA CYS A 92 -16.16 -8.97 3.36
C CYS A 92 -16.32 -10.38 2.80
N ILE A 93 -17.40 -10.66 2.05
CA ILE A 93 -17.64 -11.96 1.43
C ILE A 93 -16.55 -12.27 0.38
N VAL A 94 -16.20 -11.29 -0.46
CA VAL A 94 -15.12 -11.43 -1.46
C VAL A 94 -13.76 -11.61 -0.79
N CYS A 95 -13.45 -10.85 0.26
CA CYS A 95 -12.21 -11.01 1.01
C CYS A 95 -12.12 -12.39 1.66
N ALA A 96 -13.22 -12.89 2.24
CA ALA A 96 -13.27 -14.22 2.84
C ALA A 96 -13.05 -15.34 1.81
N SER A 97 -13.60 -15.23 0.60
CA SER A 97 -13.36 -16.23 -0.45
C SER A 97 -11.91 -16.21 -0.97
N LEU A 98 -11.29 -15.04 -1.07
CA LEU A 98 -9.89 -14.90 -1.50
C LEU A 98 -8.88 -15.53 -0.52
N VAL A 99 -9.23 -15.71 0.76
CA VAL A 99 -8.34 -16.37 1.74
C VAL A 99 -7.93 -17.77 1.26
N VAL A 100 -8.85 -18.54 0.66
CA VAL A 100 -8.58 -19.89 0.14
C VAL A 100 -7.47 -19.88 -0.92
N VAL A 101 -7.41 -18.83 -1.72
CA VAL A 101 -6.37 -18.65 -2.75
C VAL A 101 -5.04 -18.26 -2.10
N ILE A 102 -5.07 -17.28 -1.18
CA ILE A 102 -3.86 -16.79 -0.50
C ILE A 102 -3.17 -17.88 0.32
N GLU A 103 -3.92 -18.83 0.89
CA GLU A 103 -3.33 -19.95 1.62
C GLU A 103 -2.45 -20.86 0.75
N LYS A 104 -2.61 -20.82 -0.57
CA LYS A 104 -1.77 -21.54 -1.54
C LYS A 104 -0.56 -20.71 -1.99
N LEU A 105 -0.57 -19.40 -1.76
CA LEU A 105 0.48 -18.48 -2.18
C LEU A 105 1.56 -18.38 -1.08
N GLY A 106 2.68 -19.07 -1.26
CA GLY A 106 3.95 -18.87 -0.54
C GLY A 106 3.85 -18.49 0.94
N THR A 107 4.67 -17.52 1.37
CA THR A 107 4.56 -16.93 2.71
C THR A 107 3.64 -15.72 2.69
N ILE A 108 2.76 -15.60 3.69
CA ILE A 108 1.77 -14.51 3.79
C ILE A 108 2.46 -13.15 3.70
N TYR A 109 3.56 -12.96 4.44
CA TYR A 109 4.31 -11.71 4.43
C TYR A 109 4.81 -11.32 3.03
N GLN A 110 5.45 -12.26 2.32
CA GLN A 110 5.95 -12.01 0.96
C GLN A 110 4.81 -11.64 0.01
N VAL A 111 3.70 -12.36 0.05
CA VAL A 111 2.54 -12.10 -0.81
C VAL A 111 1.96 -10.73 -0.52
N THR A 112 1.75 -10.39 0.77
CA THR A 112 1.21 -9.09 1.19
C THR A 112 2.11 -7.94 0.74
N VAL A 113 3.42 -7.99 1.01
CA VAL A 113 4.36 -6.93 0.60
C VAL A 113 4.42 -6.79 -0.92
N SER A 114 4.42 -7.91 -1.65
CA SER A 114 4.43 -7.90 -3.10
C SER A 114 3.16 -7.24 -3.67
N MET A 115 1.98 -7.64 -3.21
CA MET A 115 0.71 -7.10 -3.73
C MET A 115 0.51 -5.63 -3.35
N LEU A 116 0.85 -5.22 -2.12
CA LEU A 116 0.80 -3.82 -1.70
C LEU A 116 1.73 -2.93 -2.54
N SER A 117 2.85 -3.47 -2.99
CA SER A 117 3.80 -2.75 -3.84
C SER A 117 3.21 -2.30 -5.17
N ILE A 118 2.18 -2.97 -5.71
CA ILE A 118 1.50 -2.54 -6.95
C ILE A 118 0.84 -1.17 -6.73
N ALA A 119 0.03 -1.06 -5.69
CA ALA A 119 -0.67 0.16 -5.35
C ALA A 119 0.30 1.25 -4.89
N TYR A 120 1.22 0.92 -3.98
CA TYR A 120 2.21 1.88 -3.49
C TYR A 120 3.14 2.38 -4.59
N GLY A 121 3.58 1.53 -5.52
CA GLY A 121 4.39 1.94 -6.66
C GLY A 121 3.67 2.94 -7.56
N ALA A 122 2.40 2.67 -7.88
CA ALA A 122 1.61 3.57 -8.72
C ALA A 122 1.33 4.91 -8.02
N THR A 123 0.89 4.88 -6.76
CA THR A 123 0.63 6.08 -5.96
C THR A 123 1.90 6.91 -5.75
N LEU A 124 3.02 6.26 -5.41
CA LEU A 124 4.30 6.94 -5.22
C LEU A 124 4.81 7.55 -6.52
N SER A 125 4.64 6.87 -7.67
CA SER A 125 4.99 7.45 -8.98
C SER A 125 4.22 8.73 -9.28
N LEU A 126 2.90 8.71 -9.06
CA LEU A 126 2.01 9.86 -9.27
C LEU A 126 2.38 11.04 -8.39
N PHE A 127 2.52 10.82 -7.08
CA PHE A 127 2.89 11.88 -6.15
C PHE A 127 4.29 12.42 -6.42
N THR A 128 5.25 11.54 -6.75
CA THR A 128 6.61 11.97 -7.10
C THR A 128 6.58 12.89 -8.33
N LEU A 129 5.85 12.52 -9.37
CA LEU A 129 5.69 13.37 -10.56
C LEU A 129 5.00 14.69 -10.22
N GLY A 130 3.89 14.66 -9.47
CA GLY A 130 3.13 15.86 -9.12
C GLY A 130 3.88 16.84 -8.23
N ILE A 131 4.71 16.36 -7.29
CA ILE A 131 5.43 17.20 -6.33
C ILE A 131 6.76 17.72 -6.89
N PHE A 132 7.45 16.92 -7.70
CA PHE A 132 8.82 17.22 -8.14
C PHE A 132 8.95 17.70 -9.58
N PHE A 133 7.97 17.43 -10.46
CA PHE A 133 8.09 17.68 -11.89
C PHE A 133 6.94 18.57 -12.42
N PRO A 134 7.12 19.92 -12.45
CA PRO A 134 6.09 20.85 -12.92
C PRO A 134 5.80 20.73 -14.43
N CYS A 135 6.65 20.00 -15.17
CA CYS A 135 6.49 19.72 -16.60
C CYS A 135 5.50 18.58 -16.89
N VAL A 136 4.99 17.88 -15.87
CA VAL A 136 4.09 16.74 -16.05
C VAL A 136 2.65 17.21 -16.26
N ASN A 137 2.04 16.81 -17.37
CA ASN A 137 0.64 17.10 -17.65
C ASN A 137 -0.29 15.95 -17.19
N SER A 138 -1.60 16.16 -17.28
CA SER A 138 -2.60 15.15 -16.88
C SER A 138 -2.48 13.84 -17.67
N LYS A 139 -2.10 13.88 -18.95
CA LYS A 139 -1.92 12.68 -19.78
C LYS A 139 -0.71 11.86 -19.30
N GLY A 140 0.40 12.52 -18.99
CA GLY A 140 1.58 11.90 -18.39
C GLY A 140 1.33 11.35 -16.99
N ALA A 141 0.54 12.05 -16.18
CA ALA A 141 0.11 11.53 -14.88
C ALA A 141 -0.69 10.24 -15.03
N VAL A 142 -1.71 10.21 -15.90
CA VAL A 142 -2.48 8.97 -16.17
C VAL A 142 -1.58 7.86 -16.70
N ALA A 143 -0.68 8.17 -17.64
CA ALA A 143 0.27 7.20 -18.19
C ALA A 143 1.19 6.62 -17.10
N SER A 144 1.70 7.45 -16.18
CA SER A 144 2.54 6.98 -15.07
C SER A 144 1.84 5.95 -14.20
N ALA A 145 0.58 6.21 -13.84
CA ALA A 145 -0.23 5.33 -13.02
C ALA A 145 -0.50 4.00 -13.72
N VAL A 146 -0.96 4.07 -14.98
CA VAL A 146 -1.29 2.89 -15.78
C VAL A 146 -0.05 2.03 -16.04
N THR A 147 1.07 2.65 -16.46
CA THR A 147 2.31 1.91 -16.70
C THR A 147 2.85 1.27 -15.42
N SER A 148 2.87 2.00 -14.30
CA SER A 148 3.30 1.43 -13.01
C SER A 148 2.43 0.24 -12.61
N LEU A 149 1.09 0.36 -12.72
CA LEU A 149 0.17 -0.72 -12.37
C LEU A 149 0.39 -1.95 -13.25
N LEU A 150 0.48 -1.77 -14.57
CA LEU A 150 0.64 -2.87 -15.52
C LEU A 150 1.99 -3.58 -15.36
N VAL A 151 3.09 -2.83 -15.29
CA VAL A 151 4.44 -3.40 -15.16
C VAL A 151 4.61 -4.08 -13.81
N SER A 152 4.16 -3.45 -12.72
CA SER A 152 4.25 -4.05 -11.38
C SER A 152 3.40 -5.32 -11.30
N SER A 153 2.17 -5.28 -11.80
CA SER A 153 1.30 -6.46 -11.85
C SER A 153 1.92 -7.57 -12.68
N TRP A 154 2.46 -7.25 -13.86
CA TRP A 154 3.16 -8.22 -14.71
C TRP A 154 4.31 -8.90 -13.98
N VAL A 155 5.20 -8.12 -13.36
CA VAL A 155 6.37 -8.68 -12.67
C VAL A 155 5.97 -9.51 -11.46
N ILE A 156 5.06 -8.99 -10.63
CA ILE A 156 4.64 -9.66 -9.40
C ILE A 156 3.86 -10.93 -9.69
N ILE A 157 2.90 -10.90 -10.61
CA ILE A 157 2.11 -12.10 -10.95
C ILE A 157 3.02 -13.20 -11.47
N ASN A 158 3.93 -12.90 -12.41
CA ASN A 158 4.87 -13.89 -12.92
C ASN A 158 5.83 -14.42 -11.83
N ALA A 159 6.34 -13.55 -10.96
CA ALA A 159 7.18 -13.98 -9.83
C ALA A 159 6.41 -14.93 -8.88
N GLN A 160 5.12 -14.66 -8.63
CA GLN A 160 4.27 -15.55 -7.83
C GLN A 160 3.99 -16.87 -8.56
N LEU A 161 3.79 -16.87 -9.88
CA LEU A 161 3.64 -18.09 -10.67
C LEU A 161 4.90 -18.97 -10.60
N TYR A 162 6.10 -18.40 -10.78
CA TYR A 162 7.35 -19.14 -10.63
C TYR A 162 7.57 -19.65 -9.19
N ALA A 163 7.10 -18.91 -8.19
CA ALA A 163 7.14 -19.35 -6.80
C ALA A 163 6.19 -20.53 -6.54
N LEU A 164 4.99 -20.50 -7.13
CA LEU A 164 4.02 -21.60 -7.05
C LEU A 164 4.50 -22.88 -7.73
N GLU A 165 5.19 -22.75 -8.87
CA GLU A 165 5.85 -23.87 -9.56
C GLU A 165 7.07 -24.41 -8.78
N GLY A 166 7.47 -23.77 -7.69
CA GLY A 166 8.65 -24.13 -6.90
C GLY A 166 9.98 -23.77 -7.55
N LYS A 167 9.96 -23.06 -8.69
CA LYS A 167 11.15 -22.61 -9.43
C LYS A 167 11.79 -21.35 -8.84
N LEU A 168 11.09 -20.64 -7.98
CA LEU A 168 11.56 -19.43 -7.31
C LEU A 168 11.32 -19.52 -5.81
N ARG A 169 12.37 -19.45 -5.01
CA ARG A 169 12.28 -19.44 -3.54
C ARG A 169 13.20 -18.40 -2.94
N PHE A 170 12.66 -17.62 -2.01
CA PHE A 170 13.44 -16.66 -1.23
C PHE A 170 13.86 -17.34 0.08
N PRO A 171 15.14 -17.72 0.23
CA PRO A 171 15.60 -18.43 1.42
C PRO A 171 15.54 -17.52 2.66
N GLY A 172 15.11 -18.09 3.78
CA GLY A 172 15.16 -17.46 5.09
C GLY A 172 16.55 -17.55 5.73
N LYS A 173 16.63 -17.11 6.99
CA LYS A 173 17.83 -17.29 7.82
C LYS A 173 18.11 -18.79 8.03
N ILE A 174 19.38 -19.17 8.23
CA ILE A 174 19.74 -20.56 8.51
C ILE A 174 18.93 -21.14 9.67
N THR A 175 18.42 -22.33 9.45
CA THR A 175 17.70 -23.11 10.46
C THR A 175 18.33 -24.49 10.60
N SER A 176 18.18 -25.08 11.79
CA SER A 176 18.70 -26.42 12.11
C SER A 176 17.71 -27.16 13.02
N ILE A 177 17.80 -28.50 13.02
CA ILE A 177 17.11 -29.41 13.93
C ILE A 177 18.07 -30.15 14.87
N ASP A 178 19.36 -29.81 14.85
CA ASP A 178 20.43 -30.56 15.54
C ASP A 178 20.21 -30.64 17.05
N ASN A 179 19.65 -29.58 17.63
CA ASN A 179 19.39 -29.48 19.06
C ASN A 179 17.88 -29.55 19.38
N CYS A 180 17.10 -30.27 18.57
CA CYS A 180 15.71 -30.56 18.89
C CYS A 180 15.59 -31.66 19.96
N PRO A 181 14.73 -31.48 20.99
CA PRO A 181 14.43 -32.50 21.98
C PRO A 181 14.05 -33.85 21.35
N ALA A 182 14.52 -34.96 21.93
CA ALA A 182 14.28 -36.31 21.42
C ALA A 182 12.77 -36.62 21.27
N ASN A 183 11.97 -36.19 22.24
CA ASN A 183 10.51 -36.30 22.17
C ASN A 183 9.89 -35.57 20.99
N ILE A 184 10.46 -34.45 20.51
CA ILE A 184 9.95 -33.76 19.32
C ILE A 184 10.35 -34.54 18.06
N ARG A 185 11.59 -35.02 18.00
CA ARG A 185 12.10 -35.81 16.86
C ARG A 185 11.38 -37.15 16.67
N GLU A 186 10.91 -37.76 17.77
CA GLU A 186 10.18 -39.03 17.75
C GLU A 186 8.68 -38.86 17.50
N ASN A 187 8.06 -37.78 18.01
CA ASN A 187 6.61 -37.56 17.88
C ASN A 187 6.21 -36.82 16.61
N PHE A 188 7.13 -36.12 15.94
CA PHE A 188 6.83 -35.34 14.74
C PHE A 188 7.74 -35.76 13.57
N ASN A 189 7.16 -35.81 12.37
CA ASN A 189 7.91 -36.11 11.14
C ASN A 189 8.78 -34.91 10.75
N SER A 190 10.02 -34.87 11.24
CA SER A 190 10.98 -33.82 10.89
C SER A 190 11.28 -33.86 9.39
N SER A 191 11.15 -32.71 8.72
CA SER A 191 11.40 -32.56 7.29
C SER A 191 12.60 -31.67 7.05
N THR A 192 13.73 -32.28 6.67
CA THR A 192 14.96 -31.55 6.31
C THR A 192 14.80 -30.71 5.04
N SER A 193 13.78 -30.98 4.21
CA SER A 193 13.38 -30.17 3.06
C SER A 193 12.85 -28.77 3.44
N SER A 194 12.46 -28.58 4.70
CA SER A 194 12.00 -27.30 5.25
C SER A 194 13.13 -26.47 5.87
N LEU A 195 14.36 -27.01 5.92
CA LEU A 195 15.52 -26.29 6.45
C LEU A 195 16.04 -25.28 5.43
N PHE A 196 16.40 -24.10 5.93
CA PHE A 196 17.10 -23.10 5.13
C PHE A 196 18.60 -23.24 5.34
N ASN A 197 19.32 -23.51 4.25
CA ASN A 197 20.79 -23.53 4.25
C ASN A 197 21.31 -22.17 3.79
N TYR A 198 21.99 -21.45 4.68
CA TYR A 198 22.57 -20.14 4.38
C TYR A 198 24.02 -20.29 3.93
N THR A 199 24.33 -19.78 2.74
CA THR A 199 25.70 -19.81 2.18
C THR A 199 26.47 -18.50 2.34
N GLY A 200 25.85 -17.43 2.87
CA GLY A 200 26.54 -16.14 3.08
C GLY A 200 25.63 -14.91 2.97
N VAL A 201 26.17 -13.73 3.31
CA VAL A 201 25.46 -12.44 3.22
C VAL A 201 25.14 -12.14 1.75
N GLY A 202 23.87 -11.93 1.44
CA GLY A 202 23.39 -11.82 0.07
C GLY A 202 23.13 -13.17 -0.61
N SER A 203 22.83 -14.23 0.17
CA SER A 203 22.44 -15.54 -0.36
C SER A 203 21.44 -15.35 -1.52
N PRO A 204 21.80 -15.77 -2.74
CA PRO A 204 21.00 -15.48 -3.92
C PRO A 204 19.65 -16.16 -3.78
N VAL A 205 18.64 -15.53 -4.38
CA VAL A 205 17.33 -16.13 -4.54
C VAL A 205 17.53 -17.49 -5.21
N VAL A 206 16.97 -18.54 -4.62
CA VAL A 206 17.10 -19.89 -5.18
C VAL A 206 16.12 -19.95 -6.34
N ALA A 207 16.68 -19.77 -7.53
CA ALA A 207 15.93 -19.74 -8.78
C ALA A 207 16.48 -20.79 -9.73
N ASP A 208 15.58 -21.46 -10.43
CA ASP A 208 15.96 -22.29 -11.57
C ASP A 208 16.59 -21.40 -12.66
N SER A 209 17.54 -21.94 -13.41
CA SER A 209 18.14 -21.31 -14.61
C SER A 209 17.11 -20.78 -15.62
N SER A 210 15.90 -21.34 -15.62
CA SER A 210 14.78 -20.93 -16.47
C SER A 210 14.06 -19.65 -16.01
N VAL A 211 14.33 -19.14 -14.81
CA VAL A 211 13.68 -17.94 -14.27
C VAL A 211 14.49 -16.68 -14.61
N PRO A 212 13.94 -15.74 -15.39
CA PRO A 212 14.62 -14.48 -15.69
C PRO A 212 14.98 -13.67 -14.44
N LEU A 213 16.12 -12.97 -14.49
CA LEU A 213 16.63 -12.15 -13.38
C LEU A 213 15.63 -11.13 -12.85
N LEU A 214 14.75 -10.61 -13.72
CA LEU A 214 13.71 -9.64 -13.36
C LEU A 214 12.78 -10.16 -12.25
N TYR A 215 12.46 -11.46 -12.26
CA TYR A 215 11.57 -12.08 -11.27
C TYR A 215 12.31 -12.56 -10.01
N GLN A 216 13.65 -12.59 -10.05
CA GLN A 216 14.49 -12.90 -8.90
C GLN A 216 14.74 -11.68 -8.00
N LEU A 217 14.23 -10.50 -8.39
CA LEU A 217 14.33 -9.29 -7.59
C LEU A 217 13.63 -9.49 -6.23
N SER A 218 14.24 -9.01 -5.15
CA SER A 218 13.61 -9.07 -3.83
C SER A 218 12.27 -8.32 -3.85
N TYR A 219 11.23 -8.92 -3.28
CA TYR A 219 9.88 -8.37 -3.25
C TYR A 219 9.78 -6.99 -2.57
N ASN A 220 10.77 -6.62 -1.74
CA ASN A 220 10.86 -5.28 -1.13
C ASN A 220 11.16 -4.18 -2.16
N TYR A 221 11.75 -4.52 -3.31
CA TYR A 221 12.07 -3.56 -4.38
C TYR A 221 10.98 -3.44 -5.46
N TYR A 222 9.90 -4.21 -5.36
CA TYR A 222 8.82 -4.14 -6.35
C TYR A 222 8.13 -2.77 -6.38
N SER A 223 7.97 -2.12 -5.22
CA SER A 223 7.39 -0.77 -5.13
C SER A 223 8.28 0.27 -5.83
N LEU A 224 9.60 0.14 -5.67
CA LEU A 224 10.58 0.98 -6.35
C LEU A 224 10.56 0.76 -7.86
N LEU A 225 10.50 -0.50 -8.31
CA LEU A 225 10.39 -0.83 -9.73
C LEU A 225 9.14 -0.19 -10.37
N GLY A 226 7.98 -0.32 -9.72
CA GLY A 226 6.74 0.33 -10.15
C GLY A 226 6.88 1.85 -10.21
N THR A 227 7.49 2.43 -9.17
CA THR A 227 7.69 3.87 -9.09
C THR A 227 8.59 4.40 -10.21
N LEU A 228 9.74 3.77 -10.43
CA LEU A 228 10.69 4.19 -11.46
C LEU A 228 10.11 4.06 -12.87
N THR A 229 9.46 2.93 -13.15
CA THR A 229 8.85 2.69 -14.47
C THR A 229 7.69 3.67 -14.73
N GLY A 230 6.86 3.95 -13.71
CA GLY A 230 5.81 4.97 -13.78
C GLY A 230 6.35 6.38 -13.98
N VAL A 231 7.38 6.79 -13.22
CA VAL A 231 8.01 8.12 -13.35
C VAL A 231 8.59 8.31 -14.75
N VAL A 232 9.35 7.33 -15.25
CA VAL A 232 9.94 7.40 -16.59
C VAL A 232 8.85 7.51 -17.66
N ALA A 233 7.82 6.66 -17.60
CA ALA A 233 6.71 6.71 -18.56
C ALA A 233 5.95 8.05 -18.51
N GLY A 234 5.67 8.56 -17.31
CA GLY A 234 4.97 9.82 -17.13
C GLY A 234 5.73 11.02 -17.66
N LEU A 235 7.06 11.05 -17.49
CA LEU A 235 7.93 12.08 -18.08
C LEU A 235 7.95 11.98 -19.60
N ILE A 236 8.15 10.78 -20.16
CA ILE A 236 8.17 10.57 -21.62
C ILE A 236 6.85 11.03 -22.24
N VAL A 237 5.71 10.58 -21.71
CA VAL A 237 4.40 10.96 -22.24
C VAL A 237 4.15 12.45 -22.11
N SER A 238 4.57 13.08 -21.00
CA SER A 238 4.43 14.54 -20.83
C SER A 238 5.28 15.33 -21.83
N LEU A 239 6.50 14.86 -22.11
CA LEU A 239 7.36 15.46 -23.14
C LEU A 239 6.74 15.34 -24.54
N LEU A 240 6.15 14.18 -24.86
CA LEU A 240 5.52 13.95 -26.17
C LEU A 240 4.19 14.69 -26.35
N THR A 241 3.45 14.91 -25.27
CA THR A 241 2.10 15.52 -25.31
C THR A 241 2.09 17.02 -25.00
N GLY A 242 3.28 17.61 -24.78
CA GLY A 242 3.48 19.03 -24.50
C GLY A 242 3.42 19.36 -23.02
N THR A 243 4.34 20.22 -22.56
CA THR A 243 4.39 20.65 -21.16
C THR A 243 3.20 21.55 -20.82
N PRO A 244 2.56 21.37 -19.66
CA PRO A 244 1.45 22.20 -19.24
C PRO A 244 1.94 23.63 -18.91
N ASN A 245 1.03 24.61 -19.00
CA ASN A 245 1.37 25.99 -18.66
C ASN A 245 1.60 26.10 -17.14
N THR A 246 2.87 26.25 -16.74
CA THR A 246 3.27 26.34 -15.33
C THR A 246 2.80 27.62 -14.65
N ALA A 247 2.37 28.63 -15.41
CA ALA A 247 1.87 29.89 -14.87
C ALA A 247 0.51 29.74 -14.16
N THR A 248 -0.30 28.73 -14.48
CA THR A 248 -1.63 28.54 -13.86
C THR A 248 -1.62 27.60 -12.66
N MET A 249 -0.46 27.07 -12.28
CA MET A 249 -0.33 26.06 -11.23
C MET A 249 -0.17 26.68 -9.84
N ASN A 250 -0.83 26.09 -8.84
CA ASN A 250 -0.69 26.51 -7.45
C ASN A 250 0.71 26.12 -6.91
N PRO A 251 1.56 27.08 -6.53
CA PRO A 251 2.91 26.80 -6.04
C PRO A 251 2.93 26.01 -4.73
N ASP A 252 1.83 25.99 -3.96
CA ASP A 252 1.77 25.27 -2.69
C ASP A 252 1.77 23.74 -2.83
N LEU A 253 1.46 23.23 -4.02
CA LEU A 253 1.45 21.80 -4.32
C LEU A 253 2.85 21.22 -4.55
N PHE A 254 3.85 22.08 -4.77
CA PHE A 254 5.22 21.66 -5.09
C PHE A 254 6.14 21.72 -3.87
N SER A 255 7.19 20.89 -3.91
CA SER A 255 8.24 20.94 -2.90
C SER A 255 8.94 22.32 -2.88
N PRO A 256 9.42 22.80 -1.73
CA PRO A 256 10.08 24.11 -1.61
C PRO A 256 11.26 24.30 -2.59
N TYR A 257 11.95 23.21 -2.94
CA TYR A 257 13.06 23.23 -3.90
C TYR A 257 12.57 23.51 -5.32
N VAL A 258 11.45 22.93 -5.72
CA VAL A 258 10.86 23.10 -7.05
C VAL A 258 10.18 24.47 -7.20
N ARG A 259 9.64 25.02 -6.11
CA ARG A 259 9.03 26.36 -6.09
C ARG A 259 9.96 27.46 -6.61
N ARG A 260 11.27 27.31 -6.43
CA ARG A 260 12.28 28.26 -6.93
C ARG A 260 12.34 28.35 -8.45
N PHE A 261 11.90 27.30 -9.15
CA PHE A 261 11.91 27.19 -10.60
C PHE A 261 10.55 27.54 -11.24
N LEU A 262 9.52 27.82 -10.43
CA LEU A 262 8.22 28.28 -10.93
C LEU A 262 8.24 29.80 -11.23
N PRO A 263 7.45 30.28 -12.21
CA PRO A 263 7.39 31.71 -12.54
C PRO A 263 6.97 32.58 -11.35
N ARG A 264 7.71 33.68 -11.09
CA ARG A 264 7.51 34.58 -9.94
C ARG A 264 6.11 35.22 -9.86
N ALA A 265 5.36 35.30 -10.96
CA ALA A 265 4.01 35.87 -10.99
C ALA A 265 3.06 35.20 -9.98
N ASN A 266 3.23 33.88 -9.73
CA ASN A 266 2.41 33.15 -8.76
C ASN A 266 2.76 33.46 -7.30
N GLN A 267 4.00 33.88 -7.02
CA GLN A 267 4.41 34.19 -5.64
C GLN A 267 3.75 35.48 -5.15
N GLN A 268 3.59 36.48 -6.03
CA GLN A 268 2.95 37.76 -5.71
C GLN A 268 1.42 37.66 -5.58
N LEU A 269 0.75 36.88 -6.45
CA LEU A 269 -0.70 36.69 -6.38
C LEU A 269 -1.14 36.00 -5.06
N HIS A 270 -0.34 35.03 -4.59
CA HIS A 270 -0.60 34.29 -3.36
C HIS A 270 -0.21 35.06 -2.09
N LEU A 271 0.89 35.83 -2.11
CA LEU A 271 1.25 36.74 -1.01
C LEU A 271 0.13 37.74 -0.75
N ASN A 272 -0.42 38.35 -1.82
CA ASN A 272 -1.57 39.22 -1.71
C ASN A 272 -2.78 38.48 -1.12
N LYS A 273 -3.11 37.26 -1.58
CA LYS A 273 -4.28 36.51 -1.12
C LYS A 273 -4.24 36.14 0.38
N ASN A 274 -3.05 35.89 0.92
CA ASN A 274 -2.86 35.58 2.34
C ASN A 274 -2.86 36.83 3.24
N GLU A 275 -2.65 38.03 2.69
CA GLU A 275 -2.78 39.30 3.41
C GLU A 275 -4.24 39.69 3.73
N TYR A 276 -5.24 39.08 3.08
CA TYR A 276 -6.66 39.46 3.23
C TYR A 276 -7.51 38.51 4.10
N MET A 277 -6.95 37.44 4.67
CA MET A 277 -7.67 36.58 5.64
C MET A 277 -7.39 37.01 7.09
N LEU A 278 -7.57 38.28 7.40
CA LEU A 278 -7.75 38.70 8.80
C LEU A 278 -9.19 38.35 9.19
N THR A 279 -9.34 37.47 10.18
CA THR A 279 -10.62 37.13 10.79
C THR A 279 -11.26 38.44 11.27
N PRO A 280 -12.49 38.80 10.86
CA PRO A 280 -13.11 39.99 11.40
C PRO A 280 -13.34 39.76 12.90
N LEU A 281 -12.66 40.56 13.72
CA LEU A 281 -12.94 40.60 15.15
C LEU A 281 -14.39 41.04 15.33
N LYS A 282 -15.21 40.15 15.86
CA LYS A 282 -16.61 40.39 16.19
C LYS A 282 -16.66 41.40 17.33
N GLY A 283 -16.76 42.69 17.01
CA GLY A 283 -16.89 43.75 18.01
C GLY A 283 -16.39 45.11 17.57
N SER A 284 -17.03 45.73 16.58
CA SER A 284 -17.15 47.19 16.46
C SER A 284 -18.15 47.47 15.35
N GLU A 285 -19.41 47.69 15.72
CA GLU A 285 -20.34 48.43 14.86
C GLU A 285 -19.74 49.83 14.65
N ASN A 286 -19.51 50.19 13.40
CA ASN A 286 -19.26 51.56 13.01
C ASN A 286 -20.32 51.93 11.96
N PRO A 287 -21.32 52.77 12.29
CA PRO A 287 -22.56 52.88 11.52
C PRO A 287 -22.46 53.82 10.31
N ASN A 288 -21.32 53.92 9.63
CA ASN A 288 -21.14 54.84 8.50
C ASN A 288 -20.29 54.24 7.37
N LYS A 289 -20.77 53.16 6.73
CA LYS A 289 -20.32 52.81 5.38
C LYS A 289 -21.50 52.39 4.52
N ASP A 290 -21.78 53.22 3.53
CA ASP A 290 -22.75 52.98 2.46
C ASP A 290 -22.51 51.64 1.73
N PRO A 291 -23.56 50.97 1.25
CA PRO A 291 -23.43 49.68 0.60
C PRO A 291 -22.82 49.81 -0.80
N LEU A 292 -21.68 49.13 -1.01
CA LEU A 292 -21.14 48.90 -2.35
C LEU A 292 -22.17 48.11 -3.19
N LYS A 293 -22.53 48.70 -4.34
CA LYS A 293 -23.33 48.07 -5.40
C LYS A 293 -22.65 46.79 -5.94
N PRO A 294 -23.43 45.79 -6.40
CA PRO A 294 -22.91 44.64 -7.12
C PRO A 294 -22.51 45.05 -8.54
N TYR A 295 -21.32 44.63 -8.99
CA TYR A 295 -20.91 44.76 -10.40
C TYR A 295 -21.19 43.44 -11.12
N ASP A 296 -21.81 43.60 -12.29
CA ASP A 296 -22.47 42.61 -13.11
C ASP A 296 -21.58 41.52 -13.72
N ALA A 297 -22.22 40.38 -14.01
CA ALA A 297 -21.77 39.34 -14.91
C ALA A 297 -21.68 39.84 -16.35
N VAL A 298 -20.61 39.48 -17.08
CA VAL A 298 -20.57 39.50 -18.54
C VAL A 298 -19.71 38.33 -19.06
N HIS A 299 -20.38 37.47 -19.83
CA HIS A 299 -19.96 36.53 -20.89
C HIS A 299 -18.66 35.71 -20.79
#